data_AF-A0A024VV89-F1
#
_entry.id   AF-A0A024VV89-F1
#
_cell.length_a   1.000
_cell.length_b   1.000
_cell.length_c   1.000
_cell.angle_alpha   90.00
_cell.angle_beta   90.00
_cell.angle_gamma   90.00
#
_symmetry.space_group_name_H-M   'P 1'
#
loop_
_entity.id
_entity.type
_entity.pdbx_description
1 polymer ?
#
loop_
_entity_poly.entity_id
_entity_poly.type
_entity_poly.pdbx_seq_one_letter_code
_entity_poly.pdbx_strand_id
1 'polypeptide(L)'
;MTAKSPCLDILPFIFREEQISNRIQTFPTETMKKAYLELKGYFEQYKIYAEKLINFSGSMNDENQRKEKLIIKLRCEYYAVIFSQASKLLHEYINFRNRLILELAINVNGLINSIHPNIIQRLNEDEQKELQKYCEV
;
A
#
# COMPACT_ATOMS: atom_id res chain seq x y z
N MET A 1 -24.99 -8.38 4.57
CA MET A 1 -23.54 -8.54 4.82
C MET A 1 -22.92 -7.15 4.76
N THR A 2 -22.45 -6.62 5.89
CA THR A 2 -21.72 -5.35 5.89
C THR A 2 -20.44 -5.56 5.08
N ALA A 3 -20.36 -4.93 3.91
CA ALA A 3 -19.11 -4.91 3.16
C ALA A 3 -18.06 -4.29 4.08
N LYS A 4 -17.13 -5.11 4.57
CA LYS A 4 -15.96 -4.60 5.30
C LYS A 4 -15.30 -3.59 4.38
N SER A 5 -15.15 -2.35 4.83
CA SER A 5 -14.49 -1.31 4.06
C SER A 5 -13.12 -1.84 3.56
N PRO A 6 -12.77 -1.61 2.29
CA PRO A 6 -11.47 -2.00 1.75
C PRO A 6 -10.34 -1.56 2.68
N CYS A 7 -9.35 -2.43 2.93
CA CYS A 7 -8.23 -2.11 3.80
C CYS A 7 -7.41 -0.94 3.25
N LEU A 8 -7.38 -0.75 1.93
CA LEU A 8 -6.78 0.42 1.29
C LEU A 8 -7.50 1.75 1.60
N ASP A 9 -8.77 1.72 2.01
CA ASP A 9 -9.52 2.93 2.39
C ASP A 9 -9.21 3.38 3.82
N ILE A 10 -8.80 2.44 4.69
CA ILE A 10 -8.47 2.70 6.10
C ILE A 10 -6.98 3.05 6.27
N LEU A 11 -6.11 2.54 5.37
CA LEU A 11 -4.67 2.79 5.43
C LEU A 11 -4.28 4.29 5.49
N PRO A 12 -4.93 5.23 4.78
CA PRO A 12 -4.63 6.66 4.91
C PRO A 12 -4.85 7.19 6.32
N PHE A 13 -5.86 6.69 7.03
CA PHE A 13 -6.15 7.09 8.39
C PHE A 13 -5.05 6.61 9.34
N ILE A 14 -4.69 5.32 9.27
CA ILE A 14 -3.61 4.74 10.07
C ILE A 14 -2.30 5.50 9.83
N PHE A 15 -1.98 5.74 8.56
CA PHE A 15 -0.77 6.47 8.19
C PHE A 15 -0.78 7.89 8.76
N ARG A 16 -1.89 8.61 8.64
CA ARG A 16 -2.03 9.97 9.17
C ARG A 16 -1.87 10.03 10.69
N GLU A 17 -2.47 9.09 11.43
CA GLU A 17 -2.31 9.03 12.89
C GLU A 17 -0.85 8.82 13.28
N GLU A 18 -0.16 7.92 12.59
CA GLU A 18 1.25 7.65 12.86
C GLU A 18 2.12 8.87 12.53
N GLN A 19 1.86 9.55 11.40
CA GLN A 19 2.51 10.81 11.02
C GLN A 19 2.32 11.92 12.04
N ILE A 20 1.09 12.13 12.53
CA ILE A 20 0.79 13.16 13.53
C ILE A 20 1.51 12.85 14.85
N SER A 21 1.54 11.59 15.25
CA SER A 21 2.19 11.18 16.50
C SER A 21 3.71 11.21 16.44
N ASN A 22 4.29 11.14 15.23
CA ASN A 22 5.72 10.93 14.96
C ASN A 22 6.34 9.83 15.83
N ARG A 23 5.58 8.75 16.05
CA ARG A 23 5.96 7.62 16.91
C ARG A 23 5.59 6.33 16.23
N ILE A 24 6.44 5.33 16.39
CA ILE A 24 6.18 3.97 15.90
C ILE A 24 4.95 3.42 16.63
N GLN A 25 3.87 3.21 15.88
CA GLN A 25 2.65 2.55 16.32
C GLN A 25 2.76 1.04 16.05
N THR A 26 1.85 0.25 16.61
CA THR A 26 1.81 -1.20 16.33
C THR A 26 1.61 -1.44 14.83
N PHE A 27 2.50 -2.21 14.21
CA PHE A 27 2.41 -2.53 12.80
C PHE A 27 1.08 -3.24 12.49
N PRO A 28 0.26 -2.72 11.56
CA PRO A 28 -1.07 -3.25 11.28
C PRO A 28 -0.99 -4.45 10.31
N THR A 29 -0.37 -5.56 10.74
CA THR A 29 -0.03 -6.72 9.90
C THR A 29 -1.20 -7.22 9.05
N GLU A 30 -2.36 -7.45 9.67
CA GLU A 30 -3.53 -7.97 8.97
C GLU A 30 -4.11 -6.98 7.95
N THR A 31 -4.07 -5.68 8.26
CA THR A 31 -4.51 -4.63 7.34
C THR A 31 -3.56 -4.53 6.15
N MET A 32 -2.24 -4.56 6.38
CA MET A 32 -1.23 -4.52 5.33
C MET A 32 -1.33 -5.73 4.41
N LYS A 33 -1.47 -6.93 4.97
CA LYS A 33 -1.64 -8.16 4.18
C LYS A 33 -2.85 -8.08 3.24
N LYS A 34 -4.00 -7.58 3.74
CA LYS A 34 -5.21 -7.39 2.94
C LYS A 34 -5.04 -6.27 1.91
N ALA A 35 -4.41 -5.16 2.28
CA ALA A 35 -4.13 -4.05 1.37
C ALA A 35 -3.26 -4.49 0.18
N TYR A 36 -2.23 -5.33 0.41
CA TYR A 36 -1.43 -5.90 -0.68
C TYR A 36 -2.25 -6.84 -1.59
N LEU A 37 -3.17 -7.63 -1.02
CA LEU A 37 -4.06 -8.49 -1.82
C LEU A 37 -5.04 -7.66 -2.66
N GLU A 38 -5.61 -6.59 -2.09
CA GLU A 38 -6.48 -5.65 -2.81
C GLU A 38 -5.71 -4.95 -3.94
N LEU A 39 -4.48 -4.48 -3.68
CA LEU A 39 -3.60 -3.88 -4.68
C LEU A 39 -3.34 -4.83 -5.85
N LYS A 40 -3.02 -6.10 -5.55
CA LYS A 40 -2.86 -7.14 -6.57
C LYS A 40 -4.15 -7.33 -7.37
N GLY A 41 -5.30 -7.34 -6.70
CA GLY A 41 -6.61 -7.41 -7.34
C GLY A 41 -6.83 -6.28 -8.35
N TYR A 42 -6.52 -5.03 -7.98
CA TYR A 42 -6.62 -3.88 -8.88
C TYR A 42 -5.69 -4.01 -10.10
N PHE A 43 -4.46 -4.49 -9.90
CA PHE A 43 -3.53 -4.71 -11.00
C PHE A 43 -4.02 -5.78 -11.99
N GLU A 44 -4.58 -6.88 -11.48
CA GLU A 44 -5.14 -7.93 -12.35
C GLU A 44 -6.37 -7.42 -13.12
N GLN A 45 -7.25 -6.64 -12.49
CA GLN A 45 -8.36 -6.01 -13.20
C GLN A 45 -7.86 -5.05 -14.27
N TYR A 46 -6.85 -4.22 -13.96
CA TYR A 46 -6.22 -3.34 -14.95
C TYR A 46 -5.73 -4.12 -16.18
N LYS A 47 -5.00 -5.23 -15.99
CA LYS A 47 -4.53 -6.08 -17.11
C LYS A 47 -5.69 -6.58 -17.97
N ILE A 48 -6.74 -7.10 -17.34
CA ILE A 48 -7.92 -7.61 -18.06
C ILE A 48 -8.56 -6.53 -18.93
N TYR A 49 -8.75 -5.31 -18.41
CA TYR A 49 -9.35 -4.23 -19.20
C TYR A 49 -8.39 -3.63 -20.22
N ALA A 50 -7.08 -3.60 -19.94
CA ALA A 50 -6.07 -3.18 -20.91
C ALA A 50 -6.04 -4.15 -22.11
N GLU A 51 -6.07 -5.46 -21.85
CA GLU A 51 -6.12 -6.48 -22.90
C GLU A 51 -7.42 -6.38 -23.72
N LYS A 52 -8.58 -6.22 -23.05
CA LYS A 52 -9.87 -5.99 -23.75
C LYS A 52 -9.83 -4.74 -24.62
N LEU A 53 -9.16 -3.68 -24.17
CA LEU A 53 -9.05 -2.43 -24.92
C LEU A 53 -8.16 -2.59 -26.16
N ILE A 54 -7.02 -3.30 -26.01
CA ILE A 54 -6.07 -3.59 -27.10
C ILE A 54 -6.73 -4.48 -28.15
N ASN A 55 -7.44 -5.52 -27.71
CA ASN A 55 -8.07 -6.51 -28.60
C ASN A 55 -9.47 -6.09 -29.08
N PHE A 56 -9.91 -4.85 -28.83
CA PHE A 56 -11.23 -4.39 -29.25
C PHE A 56 -11.30 -4.24 -30.78
N SER A 57 -12.08 -5.10 -31.43
CA SER A 57 -12.27 -5.13 -32.89
C SER A 57 -13.62 -4.56 -33.36
N GLY A 58 -14.39 -3.90 -32.47
CA GLY A 58 -15.69 -3.32 -32.83
C GLY A 58 -15.59 -2.10 -33.74
N SER A 59 -16.65 -1.88 -34.52
CA SER A 59 -16.84 -0.72 -35.40
C SER A 59 -17.11 0.56 -34.60
N MET A 60 -16.40 1.63 -34.95
CA MET A 60 -16.62 2.95 -34.35
C MET A 60 -17.84 3.69 -34.91
N ASN A 61 -18.44 3.16 -35.98
CA ASN A 61 -19.66 3.70 -36.59
C ASN A 61 -20.93 3.15 -35.92
N ASP A 62 -20.83 2.06 -35.15
CA ASP A 62 -21.92 1.53 -34.36
C ASP A 62 -21.93 2.20 -32.97
N GLU A 63 -23.06 2.78 -32.58
CA GLU A 63 -23.18 3.52 -31.33
C GLU A 63 -22.98 2.62 -30.09
N ASN A 64 -23.50 1.40 -30.11
CA ASN A 64 -23.41 0.46 -29.00
C ASN A 64 -21.97 -0.02 -28.81
N GLN A 65 -21.29 -0.34 -29.91
CA GLN A 65 -19.89 -0.77 -29.87
C GLN A 65 -18.96 0.37 -29.43
N ARG A 66 -19.24 1.61 -29.86
CA ARG A 66 -18.53 2.80 -29.37
C ARG A 66 -18.73 3.00 -27.86
N LYS A 67 -19.96 2.82 -27.35
CA LYS A 67 -20.26 2.88 -25.90
C LYS A 67 -19.53 1.78 -25.14
N GLU A 68 -19.49 0.56 -25.66
CA GLU A 68 -18.76 -0.56 -25.07
C GLU A 68 -17.26 -0.25 -24.95
N LYS A 69 -16.63 0.22 -26.04
CA LYS A 69 -15.21 0.62 -26.03
C LYS A 69 -14.93 1.70 -24.98
N LEU A 70 -15.83 2.68 -24.85
CA LEU A 70 -15.72 3.73 -23.84
C LEU A 70 -15.77 3.15 -22.42
N ILE A 71 -16.68 2.22 -22.13
CA ILE A 71 -16.79 1.56 -20.82
C ILE A 71 -15.50 0.78 -20.50
N ILE A 72 -14.97 0.03 -21.47
CA ILE A 72 -13.71 -0.71 -21.31
C ILE A 72 -12.58 0.26 -20.98
N LYS A 73 -12.46 1.36 -21.74
CA LYS A 73 -11.44 2.39 -21.52
C LYS A 73 -11.55 3.01 -20.12
N LEU A 74 -12.75 3.44 -19.71
CA LEU A 74 -12.97 4.05 -18.39
C LEU A 74 -12.65 3.08 -17.25
N ARG A 75 -12.99 1.79 -17.39
CA ARG A 75 -12.61 0.77 -16.39
C ARG A 75 -11.09 0.56 -16.34
N CYS A 76 -10.44 0.52 -17.49
CA CYS A 76 -8.97 0.43 -17.57
C CYS A 76 -8.31 1.60 -16.84
N GLU A 77 -8.73 2.84 -17.13
CA GLU A 77 -8.21 4.05 -16.49
C GLU A 77 -8.49 4.07 -14.97
N TYR A 78 -9.70 3.69 -14.56
CA TYR A 78 -10.08 3.59 -13.15
C TYR A 78 -9.15 2.66 -12.36
N TYR A 79 -8.94 1.43 -12.84
CA TYR A 79 -8.07 0.48 -12.15
C TYR A 79 -6.59 0.90 -12.18
N ALA A 80 -6.13 1.56 -13.26
CA ALA A 80 -4.79 2.12 -13.33
C ALA A 80 -4.55 3.21 -12.27
N VAL A 81 -5.51 4.13 -12.11
CA VAL A 81 -5.43 5.23 -11.13
C VAL A 81 -5.43 4.67 -9.71
N ILE A 82 -6.38 3.78 -9.39
CA ILE A 82 -6.49 3.21 -8.04
C ILE A 82 -5.23 2.42 -7.69
N PHE A 83 -4.74 1.56 -8.60
CA PHE A 83 -3.51 0.81 -8.37
C PHE A 83 -2.33 1.75 -8.10
N SER A 84 -2.18 2.80 -8.90
CA SER A 84 -1.07 3.75 -8.76
C SER A 84 -1.13 4.51 -7.43
N GLN A 85 -2.32 5.00 -7.05
CA GLN A 85 -2.52 5.72 -5.79
C GLN A 85 -2.31 4.82 -4.57
N ALA A 86 -2.89 3.61 -4.58
CA ALA A 86 -2.74 2.64 -3.51
C ALA A 86 -1.28 2.16 -3.36
N SER A 87 -0.60 1.91 -4.48
CA SER A 87 0.82 1.54 -4.47
C SER A 87 1.69 2.65 -3.89
N LYS A 88 1.43 3.91 -4.27
CA LYS A 88 2.13 5.07 -3.72
C LYS A 88 1.92 5.18 -2.21
N LEU A 89 0.67 5.07 -1.75
CA LEU A 89 0.33 5.16 -0.33
C LEU A 89 1.04 4.08 0.50
N LEU A 90 1.02 2.82 0.05
CA LEU A 90 1.72 1.72 0.72
C LEU A 90 3.22 1.97 0.78
N HIS A 91 3.81 2.43 -0.32
CA HIS A 91 5.24 2.75 -0.36
C HIS A 91 5.61 3.89 0.59
N GLU A 92 4.81 4.96 0.62
CA GLU A 92 5.01 6.08 1.53
C GLU A 92 4.90 5.66 3.00
N TYR A 93 3.94 4.80 3.35
CA TYR A 93 3.78 4.27 4.71
C TYR A 93 5.02 3.48 5.17
N ILE A 94 5.47 2.53 4.34
CA ILE A 94 6.66 1.71 4.65
C ILE A 94 7.90 2.60 4.77
N ASN A 95 8.12 3.53 3.83
CA ASN A 95 9.26 4.43 3.88
C ASN A 95 9.25 5.33 5.12
N PHE A 96 8.06 5.81 5.52
CA PHE A 96 7.93 6.61 6.72
C PHE A 96 8.33 5.82 7.97
N ARG A 97 7.85 4.58 8.12
CA ARG A 97 8.23 3.72 9.24
C ARG A 97 9.71 3.35 9.24
N ASN A 98 10.31 3.08 8.08
CA ASN A 98 11.75 2.86 7.95
C ASN A 98 12.57 4.06 8.44
N ARG A 99 12.12 5.31 8.19
CA ARG A 99 12.76 6.50 8.74
C ARG A 99 12.64 6.58 10.25
N LEU A 100 11.47 6.27 10.82
CA LEU A 100 11.30 6.23 12.28
C LEU A 100 12.21 5.17 12.92
N ILE A 101 12.40 4.02 12.27
CA ILE A 101 13.32 2.96 12.72
C ILE A 101 14.78 3.45 12.72
N LEU A 102 15.19 4.12 11.65
CA LEU A 102 16.52 4.74 11.57
C LEU A 102 16.72 5.78 12.67
N GLU A 103 15.76 6.68 12.86
CA GLU A 103 15.79 7.68 13.93
C GLU A 103 15.86 7.03 15.31
N LEU A 104 15.13 5.94 15.54
CA LEU A 104 15.20 5.16 16.77
C LEU A 104 16.61 4.62 17.02
N ALA A 105 17.23 4.02 16.00
CA ALA A 105 18.60 3.48 16.10
C ALA A 105 19.63 4.58 16.40
N ILE A 106 19.52 5.73 15.74
CA ILE A 106 20.39 6.91 15.99
C ILE A 106 20.24 7.39 17.44
N ASN A 107 19.00 7.50 17.94
CA ASN A 107 18.72 8.00 19.29
C ASN A 107 19.30 7.10 20.40
N VAL A 108 19.50 5.82 20.12
CA VAL A 108 20.14 4.88 21.06
C VAL A 108 21.61 4.61 20.74
N ASN A 109 22.22 5.36 19.81
CA ASN A 109 23.60 5.14 19.33
C ASN A 109 23.86 3.69 18.88
N GLY A 110 22.90 3.08 18.19
CA GLY A 110 23.00 1.69 17.75
C GLY A 110 22.85 0.64 18.86
N LEU A 111 22.69 1.03 20.14
CA LEU A 111 22.56 0.08 21.25
C LEU A 111 21.13 -0.51 21.30
N ILE A 112 20.91 -1.64 20.62
CA ILE A 112 19.59 -2.30 20.56
C ILE A 112 19.02 -2.63 21.95
N ASN A 113 19.87 -2.97 22.92
CA ASN A 113 19.48 -3.29 24.30
C ASN A 113 18.94 -2.06 25.06
N SER A 114 19.18 -0.86 24.55
CA SER A 114 18.65 0.39 25.12
C SER A 114 17.23 0.69 24.63
N ILE A 115 16.71 -0.06 23.65
CA ILE A 115 15.36 0.13 23.11
C ILE A 115 14.36 -0.64 23.99
N HIS A 116 13.30 0.04 24.41
CA HIS A 116 12.26 -0.58 25.22
C HIS A 116 11.57 -1.73 24.45
N PRO A 117 11.39 -2.94 25.05
CA PRO A 117 10.79 -4.10 24.36
C PRO A 117 9.43 -3.83 23.72
N ASN A 118 8.57 -3.03 24.37
CA ASN A 118 7.28 -2.60 23.79
C ASN A 118 7.41 -1.87 22.44
N ILE A 119 8.52 -1.18 22.16
CA ILE A 119 8.74 -0.54 20.85
C ILE A 119 9.11 -1.62 19.83
N ILE A 120 9.97 -2.57 20.20
CA ILE A 120 10.36 -3.70 19.32
C ILE A 120 9.13 -4.54 18.94
N GLN A 121 8.22 -4.79 19.88
CA GLN A 121 6.97 -5.53 19.62
C GLN A 121 6.01 -4.83 18.66
N ARG A 122 6.17 -3.51 18.42
CA ARG A 122 5.36 -2.76 17.45
C ARG A 122 5.88 -2.88 16.02
N LEU A 123 7.07 -3.44 15.84
CA LEU A 123 7.69 -3.66 14.55
C LEU A 123 7.30 -5.01 13.98
N ASN A 124 7.10 -5.08 12.67
CA ASN A 124 7.02 -6.38 11.99
C ASN A 124 8.41 -7.05 11.88
N GLU A 125 8.46 -8.28 11.38
CA GLU A 125 9.71 -9.05 11.25
C GLU A 125 10.76 -8.37 10.36
N ASP A 126 10.35 -7.74 9.27
CA ASP A 126 11.26 -7.06 8.33
C ASP A 126 11.80 -5.76 8.94
N GLU A 127 10.96 -5.03 9.66
CA GLU A 127 11.31 -3.83 10.41
C GLU A 127 12.27 -4.13 11.57
N GLN A 128 12.09 -5.27 12.25
CA GLN A 128 13.01 -5.72 13.30
C GLN A 128 14.39 -6.06 12.71
N LYS A 129 14.44 -6.75 11.56
CA LYS A 129 15.69 -7.02 10.86
C LYS A 129 16.38 -5.73 10.42
N GLU A 130 15.61 -4.75 9.95
CA GLU A 130 16.16 -3.47 9.54
C GLU A 130 16.71 -2.67 10.72
N LEU A 131 16.01 -2.67 11.86
CA LEU A 131 16.50 -2.10 13.12
C LEU A 131 17.81 -2.76 13.56
N GLN A 132 17.89 -4.09 13.50
CA GLN A 132 19.10 -4.84 13.83
C GLN A 132 20.29 -4.38 12.97
N LYS A 133 20.10 -4.26 11.65
CA LYS A 133 21.16 -3.76 10.75
C LYS A 133 21.67 -2.37 11.14
N TYR A 134 20.79 -1.46 11.55
CA TYR A 134 21.21 -0.12 11.98
C TYR A 134 21.93 -0.12 13.34
N CYS A 135 21.69 -1.13 14.16
CA CYS A 135 22.29 -1.30 15.49
C CYS A 135 23.58 -2.13 15.49
N GLU A 136 23.83 -2.92 14.43
CA GLU A 136 25.03 -3.76 14.28
C GLU A 136 26.23 -3.03 13.66
N VAL A 137 26.09 -1.73 13.35
CA VAL A 137 27.17 -0.84 12.87
C VAL A 137 27.78 -0.08 14.05
#